data_AF-A0A067F8I1-F1
#
_entry.id   AF-A0A067F8I1-F1
#
_cell.length_a   1.000
_cell.length_b   1.000
_cell.length_c   1.000
_cell.angle_alpha   90.00
_cell.angle_beta   90.00
_cell.angle_gamma   90.00
#
_symmetry.space_group_name_H-M   'P 1'
#
loop_
_entity.id
_entity.type
_entity.pdbx_description
1 polymer ?
#
loop_
_entity_poly.entity_id
_entity_poly.type
_entity_poly.pdbx_seq_one_letter_code
_entity_poly.pdbx_strand_id
1 'polypeptide(L)' 'VSIPLGLHDNLPVAISLLAKHGSDGFLLNLVETLHNTLKEELQRMS' A
#
# COMPACT_ATOMS: atom_id res chain seq x y z
N VAL A 1 0.04 -0.34 9.38
CA VAL A 1 0.43 -1.33 8.33
C VAL A 1 1.36 -0.64 7.34
N SER A 2 2.44 -1.29 6.89
CA SER A 2 3.35 -0.73 5.88
C SER A 2 3.28 -1.53 4.59
N ILE A 3 3.16 -0.84 3.45
CA ILE A 3 3.04 -1.43 2.12
C ILE A 3 4.25 -0.99 1.28
N PRO A 4 5.11 -1.93 0.82
CA PRO A 4 6.21 -1.59 -0.09
C PRO A 4 5.65 -1.19 -1.47
N LEU A 5 6.18 -0.11 -2.05
CA LEU A 5 5.82 0.38 -3.39
C LEU A 5 6.82 -0.05 -4.48
N GLY A 6 8.02 -0.46 -4.09
CA GLY A 6 9.11 -0.77 -5.00
C GLY A 6 10.33 0.10 -4.76
N LEU A 7 11.15 0.28 -5.80
CA LEU A 7 12.36 1.09 -5.76
C LEU A 7 12.16 2.42 -6.48
N HIS A 8 12.65 3.51 -5.89
CA HIS A 8 12.83 4.80 -6.54
C HIS A 8 14.30 5.19 -6.39
N ASP A 9 14.99 5.47 -7.51
CA ASP A 9 16.43 5.72 -7.54
C ASP A 9 17.25 4.64 -6.79
N ASN A 10 16.87 3.38 -6.97
CA ASN A 10 17.48 2.21 -6.31
C ASN A 10 17.33 2.18 -4.77
N LEU A 11 16.44 3.01 -4.22
CA LEU A 11 16.09 3.04 -2.80
C LEU A 11 14.67 2.50 -2.57
N PRO A 12 14.43 1.66 -1.53
CA PRO A 12 13.11 1.12 -1.25
C PRO A 12 12.16 2.21 -0.75
N VAL A 13 10.99 2.26 -1.36
CA VAL A 13 9.91 3.18 -0.96
C VAL A 13 8.73 2.36 -0.45
N ALA A 14 8.12 2.83 0.63
CA ALA A 14 6.94 2.23 1.24
C ALA A 14 5.99 3.32 1.75
N ILE A 15 4.70 2.99 1.81
CA ILE A 15 3.67 3.83 2.45
C ILE A 15 3.25 3.17 3.76
N SER A 16 3.16 3.97 4.82
CA SER A 16 2.60 3.54 6.11
C SER A 16 1.19 4.06 6.28
N LEU A 17 0.28 3.15 6.59
CA LEU A 17 -1.12 3.44 6.91
C LEU A 17 -1.36 3.28 8.41
N LEU A 18 -1.96 4.30 9.01
CA LEU A 18 -2.29 4.37 10.43
C LEU A 18 -3.81 4.42 10.59
N ALA A 19 -4.33 3.62 11.51
CA ALA A 19 -5.73 3.67 11.90
C ALA A 19 -5.86 3.91 13.40
N LYS A 20 -7.02 4.41 13.82
CA LYS A 20 -7.34 4.53 15.24
C LYS A 20 -7.48 3.14 15.85
N HIS A 21 -7.25 3.05 17.15
CA HIS A 21 -7.46 1.82 17.92
C HIS A 21 -8.87 1.24 17.67
N GLY A 22 -8.95 -0.08 17.48
CA GLY A 22 -10.19 -0.79 17.15
C GLY A 22 -10.60 -0.74 15.68
N SER A 23 -9.84 -0.04 14.81
CA SER A 23 -10.13 0.09 13.37
C SER A 23 -9.26 -0.83 12.50
N ASP A 24 -8.63 -1.85 13.07
CA ASP A 24 -7.66 -2.70 12.37
C ASP A 24 -8.31 -3.50 11.23
N GLY A 25 -9.55 -3.96 11.41
CA GLY A 25 -10.31 -4.65 10.35
C GLY A 25 -10.61 -3.75 9.15
N PHE A 26 -10.96 -2.49 9.38
CA PHE A 26 -11.11 -1.50 8.32
C PHE A 26 -9.78 -1.21 7.63
N LEU A 27 -8.70 -1.06 8.42
CA LEU A 27 -7.37 -0.82 7.89
C LEU A 27 -6.90 -1.96 6.98
N LEU A 28 -7.15 -3.22 7.37
CA LEU A 28 -6.80 -4.38 6.56
C LEU A 28 -7.61 -4.45 5.27
N ASN A 29 -8.93 -4.23 5.33
CA ASN A 29 -9.78 -4.19 4.14
C ASN A 29 -9.37 -3.07 3.16
N LEU A 30 -8.99 -1.90 3.70
CA LEU A 30 -8.46 -0.81 2.90
C LEU A 30 -7.12 -1.20 2.26
N VAL A 31 -6.18 -1.77 3.03
CA VAL A 31 -4.87 -2.23 2.51
C VAL A 31 -5.05 -3.20 1.35
N GLU A 32 -5.94 -4.19 1.48
CA GLU A 32 -6.19 -5.19 0.45
C GLU A 32 -6.73 -4.57 -0.85
N THR A 33 -7.71 -3.67 -0.71
CA THR A 33 -8.28 -2.95 -1.86
C THR A 33 -7.22 -2.08 -2.54
N LEU A 34 -6.49 -1.30 -1.75
CA LEU A 34 -5.51 -0.31 -2.22
C LEU A 34 -4.29 -1.00 -2.86
N HIS A 35 -3.85 -2.12 -2.31
CA HIS A 35 -2.75 -2.91 -2.88
C HIS A 35 -3.10 -3.45 -4.27
N ASN A 36 -4.33 -3.94 -4.47
CA ASN A 36 -4.76 -4.43 -5.78
C ASN A 36 -4.80 -3.30 -6.82
N THR A 37 -5.43 -2.16 -6.49
CA THR A 37 -5.46 -0.99 -7.38
C THR A 37 -4.06 -0.48 -7.69
N LEU A 38 -3.20 -0.34 -6.69
CA LEU A 38 -1.84 0.15 -6.89
C LEU A 38 -1.03 -0.79 -7.79
N LYS A 39 -1.19 -2.11 -7.64
CA LYS A 39 -0.54 -3.09 -8.50
C LYS A 39 -0.98 -2.95 -9.95
N GLU A 40 -2.28 -2.76 -10.20
CA GLU A 40 -2.82 -2.53 -11.54
C GLU A 40 -2.30 -1.23 -12.16
N GLU A 41 -2.24 -0.14 -11.38
CA GLU A 41 -1.69 1.15 -11.80
C GLU A 41 -0.21 1.05 -12.18
N LEU A 42 0.59 0.38 -11.35
CA LEU A 42 2.02 0.15 -11.62
C LEU A 42 2.23 -0.71 -12.87
N GLN A 43 1.41 -1.73 -13.09
CA GLN A 43 1.45 -2.55 -14.31
C GLN A 43 1.02 -1.78 -15.56
N ARG A 44 0.13 -0.79 -15.42
CA ARG A 44 -0.31 0.05 -16.55
C ARG A 44 0.73 1.09 -16.95
N MET A 45 1.59 1.50 -16.03
CA MET A 45 2.64 2.50 -16.25
C MET A 45 3.97 1.90 -16.78
N SER A 46 4.11 0.58 -16.77
CA SER A 46 5.26 -0.16 -17.33
C SER A 46 5.04 -0.56 -18.79
#